data_AF-A0A7J3L1I3-F1
#
_entry.id   AF-A0A7J3L1I3-F1
#
_cell.length_a   1.000
_cell.length_b   1.000
_cell.length_c   1.000
_cell.angle_alpha   90.00
_cell.angle_beta   90.00
_cell.angle_gamma   90.00
#
_symmetry.space_group_name_H-M   'P 1'
#
loop_
_entity.id
_entity.type
_entity.pdbx_description
1 polymer ?
#
loop_
_entity_poly.entity_id
_entity_poly.type
_entity_poly.pdbx_seq_one_letter_code
_entity_poly.pdbx_strand_id
1 'polypeptide(L)'
;MVRERGLEDYIVSGLVKRGWRYVEASKLPRGGPDKPLLYSILRAKIKEFNPGISEEDVTEAISLLESRSTGPKGTREVLEYLKFGVPVKLSKTRTSARLKLIDYDNPG
;
A
#
# COMPACT_ATOMS: atom_id res chain seq x y z
N MET A 1 21.12 4.40 24.05
CA MET A 1 21.58 3.69 22.83
C MET A 1 21.57 2.16 22.92
N VAL A 2 22.09 1.49 23.96
CA VAL A 2 22.00 0.00 24.07
C VAL A 2 20.54 -0.49 24.29
N ARG A 3 19.71 0.33 24.94
CA ARG A 3 18.34 -0.02 25.32
C ARG A 3 17.34 -0.04 24.15
N GLU A 4 17.53 0.84 23.17
CA GLU A 4 16.62 0.99 22.02
C GLU A 4 16.78 -0.16 21.02
N ARG A 5 18.03 -0.57 20.73
CA ARG A 5 18.29 -1.74 19.86
C ARG A 5 17.75 -3.04 20.47
N GLY A 6 17.95 -3.24 21.78
CA GLY A 6 17.39 -4.42 22.46
C GLY A 6 15.86 -4.46 22.45
N LEU A 7 15.19 -3.30 22.48
CA LEU A 7 13.74 -3.21 22.35
C LEU A 7 13.28 -3.49 20.91
N GLU A 8 13.97 -2.93 19.91
CA GLU A 8 13.71 -3.20 18.50
C GLU A 8 13.83 -4.70 18.19
N ASP A 9 14.94 -5.32 18.59
CA ASP A 9 15.19 -6.76 18.39
C ASP A 9 14.10 -7.62 19.04
N TYR A 10 13.66 -7.24 20.25
CA TYR A 10 12.56 -7.92 20.94
C TYR A 10 11.24 -7.82 20.16
N ILE A 11 10.89 -6.63 19.67
CA ILE A 11 9.66 -6.41 18.87
C ILE A 11 9.74 -7.17 17.56
N VAL A 12 10.85 -7.05 16.82
CA VAL A 12 11.07 -7.74 15.55
C VAL A 12 10.98 -9.25 15.74
N SER A 13 11.64 -9.80 16.76
CA SER A 13 11.57 -11.23 17.10
C SER A 13 10.12 -11.67 17.38
N GLY A 14 9.36 -10.86 18.12
CA GLY A 14 7.94 -11.12 18.39
C GLY A 14 7.07 -11.13 17.13
N LEU A 15 7.29 -10.21 16.20
CA LEU A 15 6.56 -10.12 14.93
C LEU A 15 6.93 -11.27 13.99
N VAL A 16 8.23 -11.58 13.87
CA VAL A 16 8.70 -12.69 13.02
C VAL A 16 8.10 -14.03 13.48
N LYS A 17 8.02 -14.28 14.79
CA LYS A 17 7.34 -15.46 15.35
C LYS A 17 5.85 -15.54 15.00
N ARG A 18 5.21 -14.40 14.66
CA ARG A 18 3.80 -14.32 14.24
C ARG A 18 3.63 -14.37 12.72
N GLY A 19 4.68 -14.68 11.96
CA GLY A 19 4.64 -14.79 10.50
C GLY A 19 5.03 -13.52 9.75
N TRP A 20 5.39 -12.43 10.43
CA TRP A 20 5.88 -11.23 9.75
C TRP A 20 7.27 -11.47 9.16
N ARG A 21 7.49 -10.98 7.94
CA ARG A 21 8.81 -11.00 7.33
C ARG A 21 9.55 -9.70 7.66
N TYR A 22 10.64 -9.82 8.40
CA TYR A 22 11.55 -8.69 8.60
C TYR A 22 12.29 -8.33 7.31
N VAL A 23 12.37 -7.04 7.02
CA VAL A 23 13.14 -6.49 5.89
C VAL A 23 13.98 -5.33 6.42
N GLU A 24 15.29 -5.41 6.25
CA GLU A 24 16.21 -4.34 6.63
C GLU A 24 15.87 -3.04 5.88
N ALA A 25 16.04 -1.90 6.56
CA ALA A 25 15.69 -0.60 6.01
C ALA A 25 16.42 -0.29 4.68
N SER A 26 17.68 -0.72 4.55
CA SER A 26 18.52 -0.59 3.34
C SER A 26 18.04 -1.44 2.17
N LYS A 27 17.27 -2.49 2.42
CA LYS A 27 16.72 -3.41 1.40
C LYS A 27 15.32 -3.00 0.94
N LEU A 28 14.69 -2.01 1.58
CA LEU A 28 13.39 -1.52 1.15
C LEU A 28 13.53 -0.75 -0.16
N PRO A 29 12.66 -1.01 -1.17
CA PRO A 29 12.72 -0.35 -2.47
C PRO A 29 12.13 1.07 -2.39
N ARG A 30 12.75 1.92 -1.58
CA ARG A 30 12.36 3.33 -1.42
C ARG A 30 12.76 4.09 -2.67
N GLY A 31 11.85 4.93 -3.15
CA GLY A 31 12.10 5.70 -4.38
C GLY A 31 12.83 7.04 -4.15
N GLY A 32 13.14 7.39 -2.91
CA GLY A 32 13.70 8.69 -2.51
C GLY A 32 13.01 9.24 -1.26
N PRO A 33 13.58 10.30 -0.64
CA PRO A 33 12.98 10.96 0.52
C PRO A 33 11.65 11.67 0.21
N ASP A 34 11.44 12.02 -1.05
CA ASP A 34 10.25 12.66 -1.62
C ASP A 34 9.11 11.67 -1.95
N LYS A 35 9.40 10.37 -1.85
CA LYS A 35 8.49 9.29 -2.24
C LYS A 35 7.95 8.58 -1.00
N PRO A 36 6.74 8.94 -0.52
CA PRO A 36 6.23 8.47 0.78
C PRO A 36 5.87 6.98 0.81
N LEU A 37 5.64 6.35 -0.34
CA LEU A 37 5.17 4.97 -0.44
C LEU A 37 6.24 4.03 -1.02
N LEU A 38 6.10 2.74 -0.73
CA LEU A 38 6.87 1.68 -1.37
C LEU A 38 6.23 1.33 -2.72
N TYR A 39 6.35 2.23 -3.70
CA TYR A 39 5.61 2.20 -4.96
C TYR A 39 5.73 0.89 -5.73
N SER A 40 6.91 0.26 -5.77
CA SER A 40 7.08 -1.02 -6.47
C SER A 40 6.24 -2.14 -5.84
N ILE A 41 6.21 -2.19 -4.50
CA ILE A 41 5.40 -3.16 -3.74
C ILE A 41 3.92 -2.84 -3.90
N LEU A 42 3.53 -1.57 -3.78
CA LEU A 42 2.15 -1.14 -3.92
C LEU A 42 1.61 -1.47 -5.32
N ARG A 43 2.36 -1.18 -6.39
CA ARG A 43 1.99 -1.52 -7.77
C ARG A 43 1.79 -3.02 -7.93
N ALA A 44 2.70 -3.83 -7.41
CA ALA A 44 2.60 -5.29 -7.48
C ALA A 44 1.35 -5.80 -6.77
N LYS A 45 1.07 -5.31 -5.56
CA LYS A 45 -0.10 -5.73 -4.77
C LYS A 45 -1.43 -5.28 -5.35
N ILE A 46 -1.52 -4.08 -5.92
CA ILE A 46 -2.75 -3.65 -6.61
C ILE A 46 -3.06 -4.58 -7.79
N LYS A 47 -2.06 -4.99 -8.58
CA LYS A 47 -2.29 -5.94 -9.69
C LYS A 47 -2.68 -7.33 -9.19
N GLU A 48 -2.02 -7.79 -8.13
CA GLU A 48 -2.32 -9.08 -7.49
C GLU A 48 -3.76 -9.15 -7.01
N PHE A 49 -4.26 -8.11 -6.34
CA PHE A 49 -5.61 -8.08 -5.76
C PHE A 49 -6.70 -7.75 -6.78
N ASN A 50 -6.34 -7.28 -7.98
CA ASN A 50 -7.27 -6.82 -9.01
C ASN A 50 -6.87 -7.41 -10.37
N PRO A 51 -7.14 -8.70 -10.63
CA PRO A 51 -6.75 -9.33 -11.88
C PRO A 51 -7.42 -8.67 -13.09
N GLY A 52 -6.67 -8.49 -14.18
CA GLY A 52 -7.17 -7.99 -15.48
C GLY A 52 -7.03 -6.48 -15.72
N ILE A 53 -6.68 -5.70 -14.70
CA ILE A 53 -6.44 -4.25 -14.82
C ILE A 53 -5.16 -3.95 -15.61
N SER A 54 -5.06 -2.74 -16.17
CA SER A 54 -3.88 -2.27 -16.90
C SER A 54 -2.89 -1.50 -16.02
N GLU A 55 -1.70 -1.18 -16.55
CA GLU A 55 -0.75 -0.30 -15.86
C GLU A 55 -1.28 1.12 -15.68
N GLU A 56 -2.08 1.59 -16.63
CA GLU A 56 -2.74 2.90 -16.56
C GLU A 56 -3.70 2.95 -15.38
N ASP A 57 -4.51 1.90 -15.18
CA ASP A 57 -5.47 1.81 -14.06
C ASP A 57 -4.73 1.83 -12.71
N VAL A 58 -3.62 1.11 -12.60
CA VAL A 58 -2.75 1.12 -11.40
C VAL A 58 -2.16 2.50 -11.17
N THR A 59 -1.74 3.18 -12.24
CA THR A 59 -1.15 4.52 -12.16
C THR A 59 -2.18 5.55 -11.72
N GLU A 60 -3.40 5.49 -12.25
CA GLU A 60 -4.52 6.34 -11.81
C GLU A 60 -4.82 6.14 -10.32
N ALA A 61 -4.89 4.89 -9.85
CA ALA A 61 -5.13 4.61 -8.44
C ALA A 61 -4.04 5.20 -7.52
N ILE A 62 -2.78 5.11 -7.93
CA ILE A 62 -1.66 5.68 -7.17
C ILE A 62 -1.72 7.21 -7.17
N SER A 63 -2.00 7.85 -8.31
CA SER A 63 -2.14 9.30 -8.37
C SER A 63 -3.31 9.82 -7.53
N LEU A 64 -4.41 9.06 -7.44
CA LEU A 64 -5.52 9.39 -6.55
C LEU A 64 -5.12 9.33 -5.07
N LEU A 65 -4.33 8.33 -4.67
CA LEU A 65 -3.77 8.24 -3.32
C LEU A 65 -2.84 9.43 -3.01
N GLU A 66 -1.92 9.76 -3.91
CA GLU A 66 -0.94 10.84 -3.72
C GLU A 66 -1.58 12.23 -3.66
N SER A 67 -2.66 12.43 -4.41
CA SER A 67 -3.37 13.72 -4.45
C SER A 67 -4.23 13.99 -3.22
N ARG A 68 -4.37 13.04 -2.27
CA ARG A 68 -5.16 13.26 -1.06
C ARG A 68 -4.45 14.23 -0.14
N SER A 69 -5.21 15.19 0.38
CA SER A 69 -4.69 16.15 1.37
C SER A 69 -4.44 15.48 2.71
N THR A 70 -3.57 16.07 3.53
CA THR A 70 -3.25 15.59 4.88
C THR A 70 -4.30 15.98 5.94
N GLY A 71 -5.37 16.68 5.54
CA GLY A 71 -6.45 17.11 6.44
C GLY A 71 -7.52 16.04 6.66
N PRO A 72 -8.50 16.28 7.57
CA PRO A 72 -9.51 15.30 7.94
C PRO A 72 -10.29 14.70 6.76
N LYS A 73 -10.56 15.52 5.72
CA LYS A 73 -11.23 15.06 4.50
C LYS A 73 -10.38 14.05 3.73
N GLY A 74 -9.11 14.38 3.45
CA GLY A 74 -8.23 13.49 2.71
C GLY A 74 -7.95 12.20 3.48
N THR A 75 -7.79 12.28 4.82
CA THR A 75 -7.69 11.10 5.68
C THR A 75 -8.93 10.20 5.56
N ARG A 76 -10.14 10.77 5.59
CA ARG A 76 -11.38 10.01 5.38
C ARG A 76 -11.41 9.32 4.03
N GLU A 77 -11.03 10.02 2.96
CA GLU A 77 -10.99 9.47 1.61
C GLU A 77 -9.99 8.30 1.51
N VAL A 78 -8.79 8.41 2.11
CA VAL A 78 -7.82 7.31 2.18
C VAL A 78 -8.39 6.11 2.94
N LEU A 79 -9.09 6.32 4.06
CA LEU A 79 -9.75 5.23 4.79
C LEU A 79 -10.83 4.55 3.95
N GLU A 80 -11.60 5.32 3.18
CA GLU A 80 -12.58 4.78 2.22
C GLU A 80 -11.88 3.97 1.11
N TYR A 81 -10.72 4.41 0.64
CA TYR A 81 -9.92 3.67 -0.35
C TYR A 81 -9.35 2.37 0.20
N LEU A 82 -8.87 2.36 1.45
CA LEU A 82 -8.41 1.14 2.11
C LEU A 82 -9.56 0.14 2.25
N LYS A 83 -10.74 0.61 2.66
CA LYS A 83 -11.91 -0.25 2.93
C LYS A 83 -12.59 -0.77 1.67
N PHE A 84 -12.76 0.09 0.66
CA PHE A 84 -13.60 -0.21 -0.50
C PHE A 84 -12.83 -0.27 -1.81
N GLY A 85 -11.55 0.10 -1.82
CA GLY A 85 -10.74 0.27 -3.02
C GLY A 85 -10.81 1.68 -3.61
N VAL A 86 -9.78 2.01 -4.40
CA VAL A 86 -9.61 3.30 -5.07
C VAL A 86 -10.55 3.37 -6.27
N PRO A 87 -11.43 4.39 -6.39
CA PRO A 87 -12.34 4.52 -7.52
C PRO A 87 -11.56 4.97 -8.77
N VAL A 88 -11.55 4.13 -9.81
CA VAL A 88 -10.89 4.44 -11.09
C VAL A 88 -11.85 4.22 -12.25
N LYS A 89 -11.57 4.84 -13.39
CA LYS A 89 -12.24 4.53 -14.65
C LYS A 89 -11.33 3.61 -15.48
N LEU A 90 -11.69 2.32 -15.54
CA LEU A 90 -10.86 1.33 -16.23
C LEU A 90 -10.59 1.74 -17.68
N SER A 91 -9.32 1.76 -18.06
CA SER A 91 -8.83 2.20 -19.36
C SER A 91 -9.40 1.35 -20.51
N LYS A 92 -9.45 0.03 -20.32
CA LYS A 92 -9.90 -0.95 -21.32
C LYS A 92 -11.41 -0.89 -21.59
N THR A 93 -12.22 -0.84 -20.53
CA THR A 93 -13.69 -0.97 -20.62
C THR A 93 -14.42 0.36 -20.49
N ARG A 94 -13.73 1.42 -20.05
CA ARG A 94 -14.28 2.75 -19.71
C ARG A 94 -15.35 2.71 -18.61
N THR A 95 -15.42 1.64 -17.83
CA THR A 95 -16.36 1.47 -16.71
C THR A 95 -15.73 1.90 -15.39
N SER A 96 -16.56 2.41 -14.47
CA SER A 96 -16.13 2.70 -13.10
C SER A 96 -15.90 1.40 -12.32
N ALA A 97 -14.77 1.31 -11.65
CA ALA A 97 -14.41 0.20 -10.77
C ALA A 97 -13.74 0.72 -9.49
N ARG A 98 -13.63 -0.15 -8.47
CA ARG A 98 -12.85 0.13 -7.27
C ARG A 98 -11.71 -0.87 -7.17
N LEU A 99 -10.47 -0.39 -7.28
CA LEU A 99 -9.29 -1.24 -7.16
C LEU A 99 -8.96 -1.47 -5.70
N LYS A 100 -9.00 -2.72 -5.26
CA LYS A 100 -8.66 -3.14 -3.90
C LYS A 100 -7.21 -2.80 -3.56
N LEU A 101 -6.99 -2.25 -2.37
CA LEU A 101 -5.65 -2.07 -1.79
C LEU A 101 -5.30 -3.16 -0.78
N ILE A 102 -6.33 -3.83 -0.25
CA ILE A 102 -6.23 -4.92 0.72
C ILE A 102 -7.14 -6.03 0.21
N ASP A 103 -6.64 -7.27 0.22
CA ASP A 103 -7.46 -8.45 0.03
C ASP A 103 -8.10 -8.86 1.36
N TYR A 104 -9.31 -8.36 1.61
CA TYR A 104 -10.09 -8.74 2.79
C TYR A 104 -10.68 -10.15 2.69
N ASP A 105 -10.74 -10.72 1.50
CA ASP A 105 -11.27 -12.07 1.29
C ASP A 105 -10.21 -13.12 1.70
N ASN A 106 -8.92 -12.78 1.61
CA ASN A 106 -7.79 -13.62 2.03
C ASN A 106 -6.79 -12.84 2.92
N PRO A 107 -7.11 -12.60 4.22
CA PRO A 107 -6.33 -11.74 5.11
C PRO A 107 -5.05 -12.40 5.69
N GLY A 108 -4.46 -13.37 4.97
CA GLY A 108 -3.39 -14.25 5.44
C GLY A 108 -2.17 -13.58 6.06
#